data_AF-A0A1H3Z3M1-F1
#
_entry.id   AF-A0A1H3Z3M1-F1
#
_cell.length_a   1.000
_cell.length_b   1.000
_cell.length_c   1.000
_cell.angle_alpha   90.00
_cell.angle_beta   90.00
_cell.angle_gamma   90.00
#
_symmetry.space_group_name_H-M   'P 1'
#
loop_
_entity.id
_entity.type
_entity.pdbx_description
1 polymer ?
#
loop_
_entity_poly.entity_id
_entity_poly.type
_entity_poly.pdbx_seq_one_letter_code
_entity_poly.pdbx_strand_id
1 'polypeptide(L)'
;MQVASNTFTAVAPAPGAAINPMLFTVSDVKYYRNVPFEDYLKIPGVSFSSIKGFEGEKTEGMKLGERVHQYLNEPHLYDWQQSEIVRPIAGVIRSKIGTAFKFMEKELAFTCWFHYMGMKLLYKGRSDLIKTGQVLVDYKVMAGGLDNAINHFGYDRQISGYCLPTGCRMGIIISWNKNQKKPEQRTIIPDSTFWATQVVRLGVPA
;
A
#
# COMPACT_ATOMS: atom_id res chain seq x y z
N MET A 1 -6.44 49.09 -13.85
CA MET A 1 -6.16 47.95 -12.94
C MET A 1 -7.40 47.05 -12.98
N GLN A 2 -7.33 45.95 -13.71
CA GLN A 2 -8.38 44.91 -13.76
C GLN A 2 -7.63 43.59 -13.88
N VAL A 3 -7.58 42.84 -12.80
CA VAL A 3 -6.99 41.49 -12.78
C VAL A 3 -8.10 40.56 -13.21
N ALA A 4 -8.02 40.05 -14.46
CA ALA A 4 -8.93 39.02 -14.92
C ALA A 4 -8.65 37.74 -14.12
N SER A 5 -9.59 37.37 -13.24
CA SER A 5 -9.56 36.07 -12.58
C SER A 5 -9.98 35.01 -13.60
N ASN A 6 -9.00 34.33 -14.19
CA ASN A 6 -9.27 33.12 -14.96
C ASN A 6 -9.61 31.99 -14.00
N THR A 7 -10.89 31.84 -13.69
CA THR A 7 -11.41 30.67 -12.99
C THR A 7 -11.35 29.49 -13.97
N PHE A 8 -10.26 28.71 -13.92
CA PHE A 8 -10.20 27.42 -14.61
C PHE A 8 -11.11 26.44 -13.87
N THR A 9 -12.32 26.26 -14.38
CA THR A 9 -13.17 25.13 -13.98
C THR A 9 -12.57 23.89 -14.60
N ALA A 10 -11.85 23.09 -13.81
CA ALA A 10 -11.42 21.76 -14.24
C ALA A 10 -12.68 20.93 -14.54
N VAL A 11 -12.99 20.76 -15.82
CA VAL A 11 -14.09 19.90 -16.26
C VAL A 11 -13.65 18.48 -15.95
N ALA A 12 -14.36 17.80 -15.04
CA ALA A 12 -14.14 16.39 -14.79
C ALA A 12 -14.22 15.63 -16.12
N PRO A 13 -13.27 14.72 -16.42
CA PRO A 13 -13.31 13.97 -17.67
C PRO A 13 -14.65 13.25 -17.81
N ALA A 14 -15.19 13.25 -19.03
CA ALA A 14 -16.43 12.55 -19.34
C ALA A 14 -16.31 11.06 -18.94
N PRO A 15 -17.39 10.44 -18.45
CA PRO A 15 -17.40 9.00 -18.15
C PRO A 15 -16.94 8.22 -19.39
N GLY A 16 -15.80 7.52 -19.29
CA GLY A 16 -15.22 6.73 -20.39
C GLY A 16 -14.05 7.36 -21.13
N ALA A 17 -13.59 8.57 -20.76
CA ALA A 17 -12.30 9.07 -21.25
C ALA A 17 -11.17 8.16 -20.74
N ALA A 18 -10.34 7.65 -21.66
CA ALA A 18 -9.21 6.82 -21.29
C ALA A 18 -8.26 7.59 -20.37
N ILE A 19 -7.88 6.97 -19.24
CA ILE A 19 -6.85 7.52 -18.35
C ILE A 19 -5.54 7.57 -19.14
N ASN A 20 -4.90 8.74 -19.20
CA ASN A 20 -3.55 8.84 -19.76
C ASN A 20 -2.53 8.77 -18.61
N PRO A 21 -1.90 7.60 -18.36
CA PRO A 21 -0.99 7.45 -17.23
C PRO A 21 0.22 8.39 -17.29
N MET A 22 0.56 8.94 -18.48
CA MET A 22 1.66 9.90 -18.65
C MET A 22 1.41 11.25 -17.96
N LEU A 23 0.15 11.58 -17.62
CA LEU A 23 -0.19 12.82 -16.90
C LEU A 23 -0.13 12.65 -15.38
N PHE A 24 0.01 11.42 -14.89
CA PHE A 24 0.10 11.17 -13.46
C PHE A 24 1.50 11.48 -12.96
N THR A 25 1.61 12.34 -11.95
CA THR A 25 2.90 12.66 -11.32
C THR A 25 2.82 12.60 -9.81
N VAL A 26 3.98 12.39 -9.20
CA VAL A 26 4.15 12.35 -7.75
C VAL A 26 5.14 13.44 -7.34
N SER A 27 4.85 14.14 -6.24
CA SER A 27 5.74 15.16 -5.67
C SER A 27 5.66 15.20 -4.15
N ASP A 28 6.59 15.96 -3.55
CA ASP A 28 6.71 16.20 -2.10
C ASP A 28 6.67 14.92 -1.25
N VAL A 29 7.39 13.89 -1.70
CA VAL A 29 7.46 12.63 -0.96
C VAL A 29 8.19 12.86 0.37
N LYS A 30 7.50 12.58 1.48
CA LYS A 30 8.07 12.61 2.83
C LYS A 30 8.04 11.22 3.41
N TYR A 31 9.19 10.76 3.92
CA TYR A 31 9.34 9.46 4.57
C TYR A 31 9.33 9.62 6.09
N TYR A 32 8.66 8.70 6.77
CA TYR A 32 8.60 8.60 8.22
C TYR A 32 9.03 7.20 8.63
N ARG A 33 10.11 7.13 9.41
CA ARG A 33 10.70 5.86 9.89
C ARG A 33 10.36 5.67 11.36
N ASN A 34 10.22 4.41 11.76
CA ASN A 34 9.96 4.04 13.16
C ASN A 34 8.73 4.74 13.74
N VAL A 35 7.69 4.97 12.92
CA VAL A 35 6.44 5.56 13.37
C VAL A 35 5.49 4.45 13.81
N PRO A 36 5.05 4.42 15.09
CA PRO A 36 4.04 3.49 15.57
C PRO A 36 2.76 3.57 14.74
N PHE A 37 1.98 2.48 14.69
CA PHE A 37 0.80 2.42 13.82
C PHE A 37 -0.24 3.48 14.19
N GLU A 38 -0.42 3.73 15.47
CA GLU A 38 -1.33 4.72 16.04
C GLU A 38 -0.95 6.14 15.60
N ASP A 39 0.34 6.43 15.47
CA ASP A 39 0.82 7.74 15.02
C ASP A 39 0.72 7.87 13.50
N TYR A 40 0.94 6.78 12.76
CA TYR A 40 0.66 6.75 11.31
C TYR A 40 -0.81 7.06 10.99
N LEU A 41 -1.75 6.60 11.82
CA LEU A 41 -3.17 6.92 11.64
C LEU A 41 -3.44 8.43 11.70
N LYS A 42 -2.66 9.18 12.50
CA LYS A 42 -2.79 10.64 12.67
C LYS A 42 -2.17 11.45 11.52
N ILE A 43 -1.28 10.86 10.71
CA ILE A 43 -0.67 11.55 9.57
C ILE A 43 -1.78 11.94 8.57
N PRO A 44 -1.82 13.19 8.06
CA PRO A 44 -2.83 13.61 7.10
C PRO A 44 -2.65 12.91 5.75
N GLY A 45 -3.76 12.68 5.06
CA GLY A 45 -3.79 12.08 3.73
C GLY A 45 -4.71 10.86 3.64
N VAL A 46 -5.06 10.53 2.40
CA VAL A 46 -5.90 9.39 2.05
C VAL A 46 -5.03 8.15 1.91
N SER A 47 -5.46 7.02 2.47
CA SER A 47 -4.83 5.72 2.28
C SER A 47 -5.69 4.82 1.39
N PHE A 48 -5.12 3.72 0.91
CA PHE A 48 -5.92 2.73 0.17
C PHE A 48 -7.05 2.15 1.05
N SER A 49 -6.77 1.90 2.33
CA SER A 49 -7.76 1.40 3.28
C SER A 49 -8.91 2.39 3.51
N SER A 50 -8.63 3.70 3.60
CA SER A 50 -9.69 4.70 3.77
C SER A 50 -10.57 4.81 2.52
N ILE A 51 -10.02 4.61 1.33
CA ILE A 51 -10.80 4.58 0.07
C ILE A 51 -11.75 3.38 0.01
N LYS A 52 -11.34 2.24 0.58
CA LYS A 52 -12.17 1.04 0.64
C LYS A 52 -13.31 1.13 1.64
N GLY A 53 -13.27 2.08 2.58
CA GLY A 53 -14.33 2.25 3.59
C GLY A 53 -14.53 1.02 4.47
N PHE A 54 -13.47 0.28 4.78
CA PHE A 54 -13.60 -0.90 5.63
C PHE A 54 -13.76 -0.48 7.10
N GLU A 55 -14.99 -0.58 7.61
CA GLU A 55 -15.34 -0.42 9.01
C GLU A 55 -15.88 -1.76 9.52
N GLY A 56 -15.00 -2.59 10.06
CA GLY A 56 -15.38 -3.90 10.59
C GLY A 56 -14.39 -4.39 11.64
N GLU A 57 -14.86 -5.23 12.56
CA GLU A 57 -14.00 -5.87 13.55
C GLU A 57 -12.96 -6.76 12.87
N LYS A 58 -11.75 -6.80 13.45
CA LYS A 58 -10.66 -7.66 12.96
C LYS A 58 -11.08 -9.12 13.09
N THR A 59 -11.20 -9.81 11.95
CA THR A 59 -11.40 -11.27 11.93
C THR A 59 -10.20 -12.01 12.53
N GLU A 60 -10.37 -13.25 12.97
CA GLU A 60 -9.25 -14.09 13.46
C GLU A 60 -8.12 -14.24 12.43
N GLY A 61 -8.45 -14.24 11.12
CA GLY A 61 -7.45 -14.24 10.07
C GLY A 61 -6.61 -12.95 10.06
N MET A 62 -7.24 -11.80 10.27
CA MET A 62 -6.55 -10.51 10.38
C MET A 62 -5.66 -10.46 11.62
N LYS A 63 -6.14 -10.97 12.76
CA LYS A 63 -5.34 -11.05 14.00
C LYS A 63 -4.11 -11.94 13.84
N LEU A 64 -4.24 -13.11 13.20
CA LEU A 64 -3.09 -13.95 12.89
C LEU A 64 -2.10 -13.26 11.94
N GLY A 65 -2.61 -12.57 10.91
CA GLY A 65 -1.78 -11.77 10.00
C GLY A 65 -1.00 -10.67 10.73
N GLU A 66 -1.66 -9.97 11.66
CA GLU A 66 -1.05 -8.95 12.52
C GLU A 66 0.04 -9.54 13.43
N ARG A 67 -0.17 -10.72 14.03
CA ARG A 67 0.87 -11.40 14.81
C ARG A 67 2.08 -11.79 13.97
N VAL A 68 1.87 -12.29 12.75
CA VAL A 68 2.96 -12.60 11.81
C VAL A 68 3.72 -11.33 11.41
N HIS A 69 2.99 -10.23 11.18
CA HIS A 69 3.55 -8.91 10.90
C HIS A 69 4.43 -8.42 12.05
N GLN A 70 3.90 -8.39 13.27
CA GLN A 70 4.63 -7.98 14.47
C GLN A 70 5.87 -8.85 14.67
N TYR A 71 5.76 -10.18 14.55
CA TYR A 71 6.91 -11.07 14.69
C TYR A 71 8.03 -10.77 13.68
N LEU A 72 7.68 -10.44 12.42
CA LEU A 72 8.66 -10.15 11.38
C LEU A 72 9.27 -8.74 11.52
N ASN A 73 8.43 -7.75 11.84
CA ASN A 73 8.78 -6.34 11.66
C ASN A 73 8.90 -5.55 12.95
N GLU A 74 8.04 -5.82 13.93
CA GLU A 74 7.96 -5.10 15.20
C GLU A 74 8.00 -6.10 16.37
N PRO A 75 9.09 -6.89 16.53
CA PRO A 75 9.11 -8.03 17.46
C PRO A 75 8.94 -7.64 18.93
N HIS A 76 9.14 -6.36 19.27
CA HIS A 76 8.88 -5.81 20.60
C HIS A 76 7.38 -5.65 20.91
N LEU A 77 6.50 -5.67 19.89
CA LEU A 77 5.04 -5.65 20.02
C LEU A 77 4.41 -7.05 19.98
N TYR A 78 5.19 -8.08 19.64
CA TYR A 78 4.65 -9.43 19.53
C TYR A 78 4.39 -10.05 20.91
N ASP A 79 3.15 -10.47 21.13
CA ASP A 79 2.62 -10.98 22.41
C ASP A 79 2.92 -12.47 22.68
N TRP A 80 3.67 -13.13 21.78
CA TRP A 80 4.00 -14.56 21.84
C TRP A 80 2.81 -15.53 21.77
N GLN A 81 1.60 -15.03 21.50
CA GLN A 81 0.45 -15.90 21.27
C GLN A 81 0.59 -16.64 19.94
N GLN A 82 0.15 -17.90 19.93
CA GLN A 82 0.16 -18.77 18.76
C GLN A 82 1.54 -18.92 18.10
N SER A 83 2.62 -18.83 18.89
CA SER A 83 3.99 -18.85 18.37
C SER A 83 4.32 -20.10 17.55
N GLU A 84 3.68 -21.22 17.86
CA GLU A 84 3.74 -22.49 17.14
C GLU A 84 3.17 -22.42 15.71
N ILE A 85 2.28 -21.45 15.44
CA ILE A 85 1.71 -21.16 14.12
C ILE A 85 2.45 -19.99 13.46
N VAL A 86 2.72 -18.93 14.23
CA VAL A 86 3.33 -17.69 13.73
C VAL A 86 4.75 -17.91 13.24
N ARG A 87 5.59 -18.62 14.01
CA ARG A 87 7.02 -18.80 13.67
C ARG A 87 7.23 -19.56 12.36
N PRO A 88 6.53 -20.69 12.08
CA PRO A 88 6.64 -21.36 10.79
C PRO A 88 6.24 -20.47 9.60
N ILE A 89 5.14 -19.72 9.73
CA ILE A 89 4.67 -18.81 8.66
C ILE A 89 5.72 -17.73 8.39
N ALA A 90 6.19 -17.07 9.45
CA ALA A 90 7.23 -16.05 9.36
C ALA A 90 8.54 -16.61 8.78
N GLY A 91 8.92 -17.84 9.13
CA GLY A 91 10.07 -18.53 8.58
C GLY A 91 9.96 -18.73 7.06
N VAL A 92 8.79 -19.13 6.57
CA VAL A 92 8.51 -19.28 5.13
C VAL A 92 8.54 -17.92 4.41
N ILE A 93 7.94 -16.88 4.97
CA ILE A 93 7.98 -15.53 4.38
C ILE A 93 9.42 -15.04 4.29
N ARG A 94 10.18 -15.15 5.38
CA ARG A 94 11.59 -14.74 5.42
C ARG A 94 12.43 -15.54 4.41
N SER A 95 12.20 -16.84 4.25
CA SER A 95 12.97 -17.65 3.29
C SER A 95 12.70 -17.28 1.83
N LYS A 96 11.47 -16.85 1.50
CA LYS A 96 11.12 -16.34 0.16
C LYS A 96 11.81 -15.02 -0.17
N ILE A 97 11.99 -14.14 0.82
CA ILE A 97 12.70 -12.87 0.66
C ILE A 97 14.23 -13.10 0.66
N GLY A 98 14.68 -14.12 1.38
CA GLY A 98 16.08 -14.51 1.44
C GLY A 98 16.96 -13.48 2.15
N THR A 99 18.21 -13.37 1.70
CA THR A 99 19.21 -12.47 2.30
C THR A 99 18.86 -10.99 2.14
N ALA A 100 17.95 -10.63 1.22
CA ALA A 100 17.50 -9.26 1.04
C ALA A 100 16.76 -8.73 2.28
N PHE A 101 16.12 -9.60 3.06
CA PHE A 101 15.29 -9.22 4.21
C PHE A 101 16.00 -8.29 5.20
N LYS A 102 17.30 -8.50 5.45
CA LYS A 102 18.10 -7.68 6.38
C LYS A 102 18.44 -6.28 5.85
N PHE A 103 18.24 -6.04 4.56
CA PHE A 103 18.54 -4.78 3.89
C PHE A 103 17.29 -3.98 3.50
N MET A 104 16.11 -4.51 3.82
CA MET A 104 14.84 -3.84 3.60
C MET A 104 14.50 -2.96 4.80
N GLU A 105 14.01 -1.77 4.53
CA GLU A 105 13.38 -0.91 5.53
C GLU A 105 12.02 -1.51 5.88
N LYS A 106 11.70 -1.55 7.17
CA LYS A 106 10.44 -2.09 7.67
C LYS A 106 9.50 -0.96 8.03
N GLU A 107 8.19 -1.17 7.83
CA GLU A 107 7.15 -0.25 8.29
C GLU A 107 7.36 1.21 7.82
N LEU A 108 7.93 1.39 6.61
CA LEU A 108 8.18 2.73 6.10
C LEU A 108 6.85 3.42 5.80
N ALA A 109 6.53 4.43 6.60
CA ALA A 109 5.41 5.31 6.35
C ALA A 109 5.84 6.47 5.45
N PHE A 110 4.91 6.99 4.65
CA PHE A 110 5.18 8.13 3.78
C PHE A 110 3.91 8.90 3.42
N THR A 111 4.13 10.15 3.02
CA THR A 111 3.12 11.00 2.38
C THR A 111 3.65 11.55 1.08
N CYS A 112 2.77 11.88 0.15
CA CYS A 112 3.10 12.57 -1.09
C CYS A 112 1.85 13.20 -1.70
N TRP A 113 2.04 14.08 -2.68
CA TRP A 113 0.96 14.52 -3.55
C TRP A 113 0.92 13.67 -4.82
N PHE A 114 -0.23 13.08 -5.08
CA PHE A 114 -0.58 12.52 -6.38
C PHE A 114 -1.28 13.57 -7.22
N HIS A 115 -0.81 13.79 -8.44
CA HIS A 115 -1.31 14.81 -9.36
C HIS A 115 -1.86 14.17 -10.62
N TYR A 116 -3.01 14.66 -11.09
CA TYR A 116 -3.59 14.24 -12.35
C TYR A 116 -4.60 15.28 -12.84
N MET A 117 -4.50 15.71 -14.10
CA MET A 117 -5.42 16.67 -14.74
C MET A 117 -5.69 17.95 -13.93
N GLY A 118 -4.65 18.57 -13.36
CA GLY A 118 -4.78 19.80 -12.57
C GLY A 118 -5.40 19.60 -11.18
N MET A 119 -5.61 18.36 -10.76
CA MET A 119 -6.07 17.98 -9.42
C MET A 119 -4.91 17.34 -8.65
N LYS A 120 -4.92 17.49 -7.31
CA LYS A 120 -3.98 16.85 -6.39
C LYS A 120 -4.68 16.15 -5.24
N LEU A 121 -4.13 15.02 -4.81
CA LEU A 121 -4.59 14.23 -3.67
C LEU A 121 -3.42 13.99 -2.72
N LEU A 122 -3.58 14.37 -1.45
CA LEU A 122 -2.62 14.02 -0.42
C LEU A 122 -2.78 12.53 -0.12
N TYR A 123 -1.78 11.75 -0.50
CA TYR A 123 -1.74 10.32 -0.28
C TYR A 123 -0.85 9.99 0.91
N LYS A 124 -1.23 8.95 1.68
CA LYS A 124 -0.38 8.33 2.70
C LYS A 124 -0.37 6.81 2.57
N GLY A 125 0.78 6.22 2.87
CA GLY A 125 0.97 4.77 2.90
C GLY A 125 1.93 4.36 4.00
N ARG A 126 1.88 3.08 4.36
CA ARG A 126 2.85 2.40 5.22
C ARG A 126 3.07 1.01 4.64
N SER A 127 4.30 0.73 4.22
CA SER A 127 4.67 -0.54 3.60
C SER A 127 5.26 -1.49 4.65
N ASP A 128 4.97 -2.79 4.52
CA ASP A 128 5.57 -3.81 5.38
C ASP A 128 7.10 -3.82 5.23
N LEU A 129 7.60 -4.06 4.01
CA LEU A 129 9.03 -4.13 3.72
C LEU A 129 9.34 -3.42 2.41
N ILE A 130 10.40 -2.62 2.39
CA ILE A 130 10.75 -1.86 1.20
C ILE A 130 12.25 -1.68 1.01
N LYS A 131 12.68 -1.72 -0.25
CA LYS A 131 13.94 -1.18 -0.72
C LYS A 131 13.62 -0.10 -1.74
N THR A 132 13.57 1.14 -1.28
CA THR A 132 13.19 2.33 -2.06
C THR A 132 13.94 2.38 -3.40
N GLY A 133 13.24 2.72 -4.48
CA GLY A 133 13.78 2.72 -5.84
C GLY A 133 13.91 1.34 -6.49
N GLN A 134 13.64 0.25 -5.76
CA GLN A 134 13.85 -1.13 -6.24
C GLN A 134 12.59 -1.98 -6.11
N VAL A 135 12.26 -2.40 -4.89
CA VAL A 135 11.20 -3.40 -4.64
C VAL A 135 10.49 -3.13 -3.31
N LEU A 136 9.18 -3.34 -3.32
CA LEU A 136 8.35 -3.41 -2.13
C LEU A 136 7.88 -4.85 -1.91
N VAL A 137 7.82 -5.30 -0.66
CA VAL A 137 7.23 -6.59 -0.29
C VAL A 137 6.14 -6.34 0.74
N ASP A 138 4.98 -6.93 0.50
CA ASP A 138 3.82 -6.93 1.39
C ASP A 138 3.44 -8.39 1.64
N TYR A 139 3.12 -8.73 2.89
CA TYR A 139 2.79 -10.11 3.23
C TYR A 139 1.36 -10.26 3.74
N LYS A 140 0.71 -11.35 3.33
CA LYS A 140 -0.70 -11.62 3.62
C LYS A 140 -0.89 -13.01 4.21
N VAL A 141 -1.66 -13.14 5.28
CA VAL A 141 -2.11 -14.43 5.80
C VAL A 141 -3.60 -14.57 5.50
N MET A 142 -3.98 -15.62 4.76
CA MET A 142 -5.32 -15.67 4.16
C MET A 142 -5.86 -17.09 3.96
N ALA A 143 -7.20 -17.20 3.84
CA ALA A 143 -7.90 -18.48 3.62
C ALA A 143 -7.93 -18.93 2.16
N GLY A 144 -7.95 -17.98 1.23
CA GLY A 144 -8.14 -18.22 -0.20
C GLY A 144 -6.83 -18.11 -1.00
N GLY A 145 -6.93 -18.37 -2.30
CA GLY A 145 -5.83 -18.14 -3.24
C GLY A 145 -5.53 -16.66 -3.43
N LEU A 146 -4.26 -16.34 -3.66
CA LEU A 146 -3.73 -14.98 -3.77
C LEU A 146 -4.38 -14.19 -4.91
N ASP A 147 -4.52 -14.77 -6.09
CA ASP A 147 -5.09 -14.06 -7.25
C ASP A 147 -6.54 -13.61 -6.99
N ASN A 148 -7.37 -14.48 -6.41
CA ASN A 148 -8.75 -14.13 -6.03
C ASN A 148 -8.78 -12.98 -5.04
N ALA A 149 -7.85 -12.98 -4.09
CA ALA A 149 -7.78 -11.95 -3.09
C ALA A 149 -7.22 -10.63 -3.62
N ILE A 150 -6.27 -10.66 -4.56
CA ILE A 150 -5.83 -9.46 -5.28
C ILE A 150 -7.03 -8.82 -6.00
N ASN A 151 -7.80 -9.62 -6.74
CA ASN A 151 -8.97 -9.12 -7.47
C ASN A 151 -10.06 -8.59 -6.53
N HIS A 152 -10.33 -9.29 -5.43
CA HIS A 152 -11.40 -8.93 -4.50
C HIS A 152 -11.03 -7.74 -3.60
N PHE A 153 -9.81 -7.72 -3.06
CA PHE A 153 -9.38 -6.69 -2.11
C PHE A 153 -8.61 -5.54 -2.76
N GLY A 154 -8.24 -5.64 -4.04
CA GLY A 154 -7.49 -4.62 -4.77
C GLY A 154 -6.06 -4.45 -4.27
N TYR A 155 -5.39 -5.54 -3.87
CA TYR A 155 -4.02 -5.43 -3.35
C TYR A 155 -3.02 -4.95 -4.40
N ASP A 156 -3.25 -5.22 -5.68
CA ASP A 156 -2.51 -4.61 -6.79
C ASP A 156 -2.54 -3.07 -6.76
N ARG A 157 -3.70 -2.49 -6.46
CA ARG A 157 -3.90 -1.03 -6.36
C ARG A 157 -3.20 -0.47 -5.12
N GLN A 158 -3.28 -1.19 -4.00
CA GLN A 158 -2.55 -0.85 -2.77
C GLN A 158 -1.04 -0.78 -3.04
N ILE A 159 -0.50 -1.85 -3.62
CA ILE A 159 0.93 -1.99 -3.92
C ILE A 159 1.40 -0.95 -4.93
N SER A 160 0.60 -0.68 -5.97
CA SER A 160 0.89 0.39 -6.92
C SER A 160 0.96 1.75 -6.22
N GLY A 161 0.02 2.02 -5.31
CA GLY A 161 0.00 3.24 -4.51
C GLY A 161 1.26 3.40 -3.67
N TYR A 162 1.82 2.31 -3.16
CA TYR A 162 3.08 2.36 -2.43
C TYR A 162 4.30 2.52 -3.33
N CYS A 163 4.31 1.85 -4.49
CA CYS A 163 5.46 1.86 -5.39
C CYS A 163 5.66 3.20 -6.10
N LEU A 164 4.57 3.87 -6.51
CA LEU A 164 4.62 5.15 -7.23
C LEU A 164 5.44 6.23 -6.48
N PRO A 165 5.19 6.54 -5.20
CA PRO A 165 5.97 7.54 -4.45
C PRO A 165 7.33 7.05 -3.96
N THR A 166 7.55 5.75 -3.88
CA THR A 166 8.82 5.18 -3.41
C THR A 166 9.78 4.85 -4.55
N GLY A 167 9.36 5.06 -5.80
CA GLY A 167 10.13 4.72 -6.99
C GLY A 167 10.39 3.23 -7.15
N CYS A 168 9.70 2.36 -6.40
CA CYS A 168 9.86 0.92 -6.53
C CYS A 168 9.37 0.46 -7.91
N ARG A 169 10.19 -0.32 -8.61
CA ARG A 169 9.90 -0.80 -9.97
C ARG A 169 8.86 -1.91 -9.98
N MET A 170 8.74 -2.62 -8.85
CA MET A 170 7.77 -3.68 -8.65
C MET A 170 7.42 -3.78 -7.16
N GLY A 171 6.24 -4.32 -6.89
CA GLY A 171 5.90 -4.87 -5.59
C GLY A 171 5.75 -6.37 -5.66
N ILE A 172 5.93 -7.05 -4.53
CA ILE A 172 5.74 -8.49 -4.39
C ILE A 172 4.79 -8.71 -3.24
N ILE A 173 3.69 -9.44 -3.49
CA ILE A 173 2.83 -9.93 -2.43
C ILE A 173 3.25 -11.37 -2.14
N ILE A 174 3.65 -11.64 -0.90
CA ILE A 174 3.94 -12.99 -0.42
C ILE A 174 2.81 -13.38 0.52
N SER A 175 1.99 -14.35 0.14
CA SER A 175 0.91 -14.82 1.00
C SER A 175 1.18 -16.20 1.57
N TRP A 176 0.58 -16.47 2.73
CA TRP A 176 0.43 -17.80 3.30
C TRP A 176 -1.04 -18.19 3.24
N ASN A 177 -1.35 -19.23 2.46
CA ASN A 177 -2.68 -19.82 2.42
C ASN A 177 -2.84 -20.76 3.63
N LYS A 178 -3.65 -20.36 4.62
CA LYS A 178 -3.84 -21.15 5.86
C LYS A 178 -4.53 -22.48 5.63
N ASN A 179 -5.37 -22.60 4.60
CA ASN A 179 -6.11 -23.82 4.30
C ASN A 179 -5.21 -24.84 3.60
N GLN A 180 -4.41 -24.38 2.64
CA GLN A 180 -3.50 -25.23 1.86
C GLN A 180 -2.12 -25.38 2.50
N LYS A 181 -1.83 -24.60 3.56
CA LYS A 181 -0.54 -24.56 4.27
C LYS A 181 0.65 -24.39 3.32
N LYS A 182 0.53 -23.48 2.35
CA LYS A 182 1.57 -23.21 1.36
C LYS A 182 1.74 -21.71 1.12
N PRO A 183 2.95 -21.25 0.80
CA PRO A 183 3.16 -19.88 0.37
C PRO A 183 2.73 -19.70 -1.09
N GLU A 184 2.20 -18.53 -1.40
CA GLU A 184 1.96 -18.06 -2.76
C GLU A 184 2.67 -16.71 -2.94
N GLN A 185 3.03 -16.38 -4.17
CA GLN A 185 3.73 -15.14 -4.47
C GLN A 185 3.23 -14.56 -5.78
N ARG A 186 3.03 -13.24 -5.80
CA ARG A 186 2.69 -12.50 -7.01
C ARG A 186 3.54 -11.24 -7.13
N THR A 187 4.11 -11.02 -8.31
CA THR A 187 4.75 -9.76 -8.67
C THR A 187 3.70 -8.81 -9.25
N ILE A 188 3.71 -7.58 -8.77
CA ILE A 188 2.86 -6.48 -9.20
C ILE A 188 3.73 -5.43 -9.86
N ILE A 189 3.40 -5.09 -11.11
CA ILE A 189 3.98 -3.92 -11.78
C ILE A 189 3.09 -2.71 -11.42
N PRO A 190 3.66 -1.61 -10.92
CA PRO A 190 2.86 -0.46 -10.49
C PRO A 190 2.06 0.14 -11.64
N ASP A 191 0.77 0.37 -11.40
CA ASP A 191 -0.14 1.03 -12.32
C ASP A 191 -0.78 2.27 -11.67
N SER A 192 -0.71 3.41 -12.36
CA SER A 192 -1.28 4.67 -11.87
C SER A 192 -2.78 4.82 -12.16
N THR A 193 -3.37 3.95 -13.00
CA THR A 193 -4.75 4.12 -13.51
C THR A 193 -5.79 4.25 -12.40
N PHE A 194 -5.72 3.36 -11.40
CA PHE A 194 -6.60 3.44 -10.23
C PHE A 194 -6.43 4.77 -9.50
N TRP A 195 -5.19 5.16 -9.23
CA TRP A 195 -4.87 6.36 -8.44
C TRP A 195 -5.21 7.66 -9.17
N ALA A 196 -5.02 7.73 -10.49
CA ALA A 196 -5.48 8.84 -11.32
C ALA A 196 -6.99 9.05 -11.16
N THR A 197 -7.78 7.97 -11.21
CA THR A 197 -9.23 8.03 -10.95
C THR A 197 -9.54 8.55 -9.54
N GLN A 198 -8.75 8.15 -8.54
CA GLN A 198 -8.93 8.64 -7.16
C GLN A 198 -8.56 10.12 -7.00
N VAL A 199 -7.55 10.61 -7.72
CA VAL A 199 -7.19 12.03 -7.73
C VAL A 199 -8.32 12.88 -8.30
N VAL A 200 -8.96 12.45 -9.39
CA VAL A 200 -10.13 13.16 -9.94
C VAL A 200 -11.30 13.15 -8.95
N ARG A 201 -11.55 12.01 -8.30
CA ARG A 201 -12.71 11.82 -7.43
C ARG A 201 -12.58 12.50 -6.07
N LEU A 202 -11.41 12.45 -5.46
CA LEU A 202 -11.16 12.83 -4.06
C LEU A 202 -10.18 13.99 -3.92
N GLY A 203 -9.48 14.35 -5.00
CA GLY A 203 -8.51 15.42 -4.99
C GLY A 203 -9.15 16.80 -4.96
N VAL A 204 -8.30 17.79 -4.80
CA VAL A 204 -8.62 19.23 -4.86
C VAL A 204 -7.85 19.87 -6.00
N PRO A 205 -8.26 21.04 -6.52
CA PRO A 205 -7.45 21.78 -7.50
C PRO A 205 -6.00 21.98 -7.04
N ALA A 206 -5.06 21.76 -7.95
CA ALA A 206 -3.61 21.80 -7.69
C ALA A 206 -3.08 23.22 -7.45
#